data_AF-A0A1S8CEN7-F1
#
_entry.id   AF-A0A1S8CEN7-F1
#
_cell.length_a   1.000
_cell.length_b   1.000
_cell.length_c   1.000
_cell.angle_alpha   90.00
_cell.angle_beta   90.00
_cell.angle_gamma   90.00
#
_symmetry.space_group_name_H-M   'P 1'
#
loop_
_entity.id
_entity.type
_entity.pdbx_description
1 polymer ?
#
loop_
_entity_poly.entity_id
_entity_poly.type
_entity_poly.pdbx_seq_one_letter_code
_entity_poly.pdbx_strand_id
1 'polypeptide(L)'
;MIRKAFVMQVNPDAHAEYQQRHNPIWPELAQVLKDHGAHHYAIFLDEARNLLFGYVEIESEERWNAVANTDACQRWWRFMGDVMPSNPDHSPVSSALREVFYLE
;
A
#
# COMPACT_ATOMS: atom_id res chain seq x y z
N MET A 1 18.53 0.01 -0.58
CA MET A 1 17.17 0.54 -0.85
C MET A 1 16.74 1.39 0.33
N ILE A 2 15.83 2.34 0.12
CA ILE A 2 15.23 3.17 1.18
C ILE A 2 14.08 2.36 1.79
N ARG A 3 14.12 2.10 3.09
CA ARG A 3 13.03 1.43 3.79
C ARG A 3 11.92 2.43 4.11
N LYS A 4 10.69 2.09 3.77
CA LYS A 4 9.51 2.88 4.13
C LYS A 4 8.50 1.99 4.85
N ALA A 5 7.97 2.55 5.92
CA ALA A 5 6.89 1.96 6.68
C ALA A 5 5.74 2.98 6.76
N PHE A 6 4.51 2.50 6.67
CA PHE A 6 3.32 3.32 6.79
C PHE A 6 2.16 2.51 7.37
N VAL A 7 1.17 3.21 7.91
CA VAL A 7 -0.05 2.60 8.41
C VAL A 7 -1.25 3.15 7.65
N MET A 8 -2.16 2.26 7.28
CA MET A 8 -3.48 2.55 6.73
C MET A 8 -4.55 1.88 7.60
N GLN A 9 -5.81 2.02 7.20
CA GLN A 9 -6.95 1.35 7.84
C GLN A 9 -7.68 0.47 6.83
N VAL A 10 -8.43 -0.52 7.31
CA VAL A 10 -9.39 -1.32 6.53
C VAL A 10 -10.74 -1.27 7.22
N ASN A 11 -11.83 -1.41 6.48
CA ASN A 11 -13.15 -1.46 7.08
C ASN A 11 -13.28 -2.74 7.93
N PRO A 12 -13.93 -2.69 9.11
CA PRO A 12 -13.97 -3.83 10.06
C PRO A 12 -14.60 -5.10 9.48
N ASP A 13 -15.49 -4.96 8.50
CA ASP A 13 -16.21 -6.04 7.81
C ASP A 13 -15.51 -6.53 6.53
N ALA A 14 -14.38 -5.92 6.14
CA ALA A 14 -13.76 -6.11 4.84
C ALA A 14 -12.38 -6.81 4.88
N HIS A 15 -11.98 -7.40 6.02
CA HIS A 15 -10.66 -8.03 6.18
C HIS A 15 -10.37 -9.13 5.15
N ALA A 16 -11.31 -10.06 4.97
CA ALA A 16 -11.17 -11.16 4.02
C ALA A 16 -11.13 -10.66 2.57
N GLU A 17 -12.00 -9.70 2.24
CA GLU A 17 -12.06 -9.10 0.91
C GLU A 17 -10.76 -8.33 0.58
N TYR A 18 -10.23 -7.57 1.55
CA TYR A 18 -8.95 -6.90 1.40
C TYR A 18 -7.83 -7.89 1.06
N GLN A 19 -7.74 -9.00 1.80
CA GLN A 19 -6.74 -10.04 1.54
C GLN A 19 -6.94 -10.70 0.16
N GLN A 20 -8.19 -11.01 -0.21
CA GLN A 20 -8.50 -11.62 -1.50
C GLN A 20 -8.09 -10.73 -2.68
N ARG A 21 -8.34 -9.42 -2.59
CA ARG A 21 -7.93 -8.47 -3.63
C ARG A 21 -6.41 -8.43 -3.82
N HIS A 22 -5.64 -8.70 -2.78
CA HIS A 22 -4.17 -8.73 -2.86
C HIS A 22 -3.60 -10.10 -3.29
N ASN A 23 -4.44 -11.11 -3.55
CA ASN A 23 -3.99 -12.47 -3.85
C ASN A 23 -4.62 -13.05 -5.14
N PRO A 24 -4.08 -12.69 -6.32
CA PRO A 24 -3.03 -11.71 -6.56
C PRO A 24 -3.58 -10.30 -6.81
N ILE A 25 -2.74 -9.28 -6.61
CA ILE A 25 -3.01 -7.95 -7.18
C ILE A 25 -3.03 -8.01 -8.72
N TRP A 26 -3.55 -6.96 -9.36
CA TRP A 26 -3.54 -6.86 -10.81
C TRP A 26 -2.11 -6.90 -11.38
N PRO A 27 -1.83 -7.69 -12.43
CA PRO A 27 -0.49 -7.80 -13.01
C PRO A 27 0.10 -6.46 -13.45
N GLU A 28 -0.72 -5.57 -14.00
CA GLU A 28 -0.32 -4.22 -14.41
C GLU A 28 0.14 -3.35 -13.24
N LEU A 29 -0.53 -3.44 -12.09
CA LEU A 29 -0.12 -2.73 -10.87
C LEU A 29 1.18 -3.30 -10.32
N ALA A 30 1.32 -4.63 -10.30
CA ALA A 30 2.55 -5.28 -9.88
C ALA A 30 3.75 -4.84 -10.73
N GLN A 31 3.55 -4.72 -12.05
CA GLN A 31 4.57 -4.23 -12.97
C GLN A 31 4.90 -2.77 -12.70
N VAL A 32 3.90 -1.89 -12.55
CA VAL A 32 4.11 -0.47 -12.21
C VAL A 32 4.92 -0.33 -10.92
N LEU A 33 4.60 -1.06 -9.86
CA LEU A 33 5.33 -1.01 -8.59
C LEU A 33 6.81 -1.39 -8.79
N LYS A 34 7.08 -2.47 -9.53
CA LYS A 34 8.45 -2.91 -9.84
C LYS A 34 9.20 -1.90 -10.71
N ASP A 35 8.56 -1.37 -11.75
CA ASP A 35 9.14 -0.37 -12.65
C ASP A 35 9.45 0.95 -11.94
N HIS A 36 8.74 1.25 -10.85
CA HIS A 36 9.03 2.39 -9.98
C HIS A 36 9.98 2.05 -8.82
N GLY A 37 10.57 0.85 -8.84
CA GLY A 37 11.64 0.43 -7.95
C GLY A 37 11.17 -0.01 -6.57
N ALA A 38 9.95 -0.54 -6.42
CA ALA A 38 9.48 -1.14 -5.18
C ALA A 38 9.90 -2.61 -5.08
N HIS A 39 10.40 -2.99 -3.91
CA HIS A 39 10.93 -4.29 -3.55
C HIS A 39 10.42 -4.71 -2.16
N HIS A 40 10.36 -6.02 -1.91
CA HIS A 40 9.98 -6.60 -0.62
C HIS A 40 8.73 -5.95 0.01
N TYR A 41 7.72 -5.64 -0.81
CA TYR A 41 6.51 -4.96 -0.37
C TYR A 41 5.59 -5.95 0.35
N ALA A 42 5.39 -5.75 1.65
CA ALA A 42 4.49 -6.52 2.48
C ALA A 42 3.45 -5.60 3.17
N ILE A 43 2.24 -6.13 3.35
CA ILE A 43 1.18 -5.49 4.14
C ILE A 43 0.69 -6.50 5.17
N PHE A 44 0.62 -6.08 6.43
CA PHE A 44 0.20 -6.88 7.58
C PHE A 44 -1.08 -6.30 8.17
N LEU A 45 -2.04 -7.15 8.50
CA LEU A 45 -3.29 -6.77 9.14
C LEU A 45 -3.19 -6.91 10.67
N ASP A 46 -3.56 -5.84 11.38
CA ASP A 46 -3.93 -5.89 12.79
C ASP A 46 -5.46 -5.95 12.88
N GLU A 47 -5.99 -7.17 12.98
CA GLU A 47 -7.44 -7.43 12.97
C GLU A 47 -8.17 -6.76 14.13
N ALA A 48 -7.52 -6.60 15.29
CA ALA A 48 -8.16 -6.02 16.47
C ALA A 48 -8.40 -4.52 16.34
N ARG A 49 -7.58 -3.84 15.53
CA ARG A 49 -7.61 -2.38 15.34
C ARG A 49 -8.03 -1.97 13.92
N ASN A 50 -8.23 -2.93 13.03
CA ASN A 50 -8.46 -2.74 11.61
C ASN A 50 -7.36 -1.87 10.95
N LEU A 51 -6.11 -2.09 11.36
CA LEU A 51 -4.95 -1.37 10.82
C LEU A 51 -4.19 -2.23 9.82
N LEU A 52 -3.66 -1.58 8.80
CA LEU A 52 -2.80 -2.19 7.80
C LEU A 52 -1.40 -1.58 7.92
N PHE A 53 -0.43 -2.37 8.36
CA PHE A 53 0.97 -1.98 8.39
C PHE A 53 1.64 -2.36 7.06
N GLY A 54 2.05 -1.36 6.28
CA GLY A 54 2.80 -1.54 5.04
C GLY A 54 4.30 -1.33 5.25
N TYR A 55 5.11 -2.26 4.73
CA TYR A 55 6.57 -2.15 4.62
C TYR A 55 6.98 -2.31 3.17
N VAL A 56 7.83 -1.44 2.66
CA VAL A 56 8.37 -1.53 1.30
C VAL A 56 9.79 -0.99 1.25
N GLU A 57 10.61 -1.62 0.43
CA GLU A 57 11.94 -1.13 0.08
C GLU A 57 11.88 -0.48 -1.29
N ILE A 58 12.36 0.76 -1.39
CA ILE A 58 12.29 1.51 -2.65
C ILE A 58 13.67 1.96 -3.14
N GLU A 59 13.81 2.13 -4.43
CA GLU A 59 15.04 2.66 -5.04
C GLU A 59 15.13 4.20 -4.99
N SER A 60 13.98 4.89 -5.10
CA SER A 60 13.91 6.37 -5.14
C SER A 60 12.57 6.86 -4.61
N GLU A 61 12.60 7.86 -3.72
CA GLU A 61 11.37 8.51 -3.22
C GLU A 61 10.57 9.17 -4.35
N GLU A 62 11.25 9.80 -5.32
CA GLU A 62 10.60 10.44 -6.46
C GLU A 62 9.84 9.42 -7.32
N ARG A 63 10.48 8.30 -7.65
CA ARG A 63 9.85 7.21 -8.43
C ARG A 63 8.70 6.58 -7.66
N TRP A 64 8.88 6.31 -6.37
CA TRP A 64 7.80 5.80 -5.52
C TRP A 64 6.59 6.75 -5.49
N ASN A 65 6.83 8.05 -5.30
CA ASN A 65 5.76 9.05 -5.27
C ASN A 65 5.07 9.19 -6.63
N ALA A 66 5.78 8.97 -7.74
CA ALA A 66 5.21 9.01 -9.08
C ALA A 66 4.19 7.88 -9.35
N VAL A 67 4.21 6.77 -8.59
CA VAL A 67 3.24 5.67 -8.72
C VAL A 67 1.79 6.19 -8.59
N ALA A 68 1.56 7.14 -7.69
CA ALA A 68 0.26 7.79 -7.47
C ALA A 68 -0.35 8.43 -8.72
N ASN A 69 0.50 8.82 -9.68
CA ASN A 69 0.08 9.48 -10.91
C ASN A 69 -0.17 8.50 -12.07
N THR A 70 0.03 7.20 -11.86
CA THR A 70 -0.19 6.18 -12.89
C THR A 70 -1.66 5.77 -12.95
N ASP A 71 -2.17 5.50 -14.16
CA ASP A 71 -3.55 5.04 -14.36
C ASP A 71 -3.86 3.75 -13.58
N ALA A 72 -2.93 2.80 -13.59
CA ALA A 72 -3.06 1.53 -12.86
C ALA A 72 -3.25 1.76 -11.36
N CYS A 73 -2.47 2.65 -10.74
CA CYS A 73 -2.58 2.96 -9.32
C CYS A 73 -3.88 3.71 -8.99
N GLN A 74 -4.29 4.68 -9.80
CA GLN A 74 -5.53 5.43 -9.58
C GLN A 74 -6.78 4.54 -9.71
N ARG A 75 -6.79 3.62 -10.69
CA ARG A 75 -7.85 2.61 -10.83
C ARG A 75 -7.86 1.65 -9.65
N TRP A 76 -6.69 1.23 -9.18
CA TRP A 76 -6.56 0.39 -8.00
C TRP A 76 -7.12 1.07 -6.74
N TRP A 77 -6.78 2.34 -6.51
CA TRP A 77 -7.31 3.12 -5.40
C TRP A 77 -8.82 3.23 -5.41
N ARG A 78 -9.43 3.54 -6.57
CA ARG A 78 -10.89 3.53 -6.71
C ARG A 78 -11.50 2.17 -6.40
N PHE A 79 -10.89 1.10 -6.92
CA PHE A 79 -11.34 -0.27 -6.66
C PHE A 79 -11.30 -0.59 -5.15
N MET A 80 -10.23 -0.19 -4.45
CA MET A 80 -10.07 -0.41 -3.01
C MET A 80 -10.96 0.47 -2.13
N GLY A 81 -11.54 1.56 -2.65
CA GLY A 81 -12.32 2.53 -1.87
C GLY A 81 -13.54 1.95 -1.14
N ASP A 82 -14.07 0.81 -1.59
CA ASP A 82 -15.20 0.15 -0.93
C ASP A 82 -14.80 -0.60 0.36
N VAL A 83 -13.52 -0.94 0.53
CA VAL A 83 -13.03 -1.81 1.62
C VAL A 83 -12.12 -1.11 2.60
N MET A 84 -11.74 0.14 2.35
CA MET A 84 -10.87 0.91 3.24
C MET A 84 -11.14 2.42 3.19
N PRO A 85 -10.83 3.17 4.26
CA PRO A 85 -10.92 4.62 4.24
C PRO A 85 -9.95 5.26 3.22
N SER A 86 -10.49 6.15 2.39
CA SER A 86 -9.75 6.88 1.36
C SER A 86 -9.94 8.40 1.47
N ASN A 87 -8.95 9.14 0.99
CA ASN A 87 -8.99 10.58 0.75
C ASN A 87 -9.92 10.91 -0.43
N PRO A 88 -10.25 12.20 -0.67
CA PRO A 88 -11.09 12.62 -1.79
C PRO A 88 -10.56 12.23 -3.19
N ASP A 89 -9.25 12.03 -3.33
CA ASP A 89 -8.61 11.55 -4.57
C ASP A 89 -8.56 10.02 -4.69
N HIS A 90 -9.27 9.31 -3.80
CA HIS A 90 -9.31 7.86 -3.63
C HIS A 90 -8.04 7.22 -3.06
N SER A 91 -6.95 7.96 -2.89
CA SER A 91 -5.75 7.42 -2.22
C SER A 91 -6.10 6.96 -0.81
N PRO A 92 -5.51 5.86 -0.32
CA PRO A 92 -5.80 5.37 1.02
C PRO A 92 -5.39 6.41 2.07
N VAL A 93 -6.19 6.58 3.12
CA VAL A 93 -5.77 7.35 4.29
C VAL A 93 -4.56 6.64 4.89
N SER A 94 -3.40 7.30 4.84
CA SER A 94 -2.11 6.71 5.19
C SER A 94 -1.26 7.67 6.01
N SER A 95 -0.43 7.13 6.91
CA SER A 95 0.53 7.89 7.71
C SER A 95 1.88 7.20 7.70
N ALA A 96 2.94 7.96 7.42
CA ALA A 96 4.30 7.45 7.46
C ALA A 96 4.71 7.09 8.90
N LEU A 97 5.40 5.97 9.06
CA LEU A 97 5.99 5.53 10.32
C LEU A 97 7.49 5.84 10.32
N ARG A 98 8.00 6.25 11.49
CA ARG A 98 9.43 6.48 11.69
C ARG A 98 10.11 5.18 12.06
N GLU A 99 11.09 4.75 11.27
CA GLU A 99 11.99 3.67 11.66
C GLU A 99 12.80 4.11 12.89
N VAL A 100 12.82 3.28 13.93
CA VAL A 100 13.54 3.56 15.19
C VAL A 100 14.61 2.51 15.52
N PHE A 101 14.59 1.38 14.81
CA PHE A 101 15.51 0.27 15.00
C PHE A 101 15.54 -0.57 13.73
N TYR A 102 16.71 -1.09 13.40
CA TYR A 102 16.93 -2.09 12.36
C TYR A 102 18.13 -2.95 12.76
N LEU A 103 18.01 -4.26 12.58
CA LEU A 103 19.10 -5.22 12.70
C LEU A 103 19.17 -5.96 11.37
N GLU A 104 20.38 -6.03 10.81
CA GLU A 104 20.65 -6.71 9.55
C GLU A 104 20.65 -8.24 9.68
#